data_AF-A0A2N2SN85-F1
#
_entry.id   AF-A0A2N2SN85-F1
#
_cell.length_a   1.000
_cell.length_b   1.000
_cell.length_c   1.000
_cell.angle_alpha   90.00
_cell.angle_beta   90.00
_cell.angle_gamma   90.00
#
_symmetry.space_group_name_H-M   'P 1'
#
loop_
_entity.id
_entity.type
_entity.pdbx_description
1 polymer ?
#
loop_
_entity_poly.entity_id
_entity_poly.type
_entity_poly.pdbx_seq_one_letter_code
_entity_poly.pdbx_strand_id
1 'polypeptide(L)'
;KIRVEKEEFEQGLQKYYAVRSVFSNLTNNLLAHLGMDALRDETRRTREAMLESTFSKGLRDAMEGFFEHLRSNLNQSTAEIGEITRMLDSMYRRFSVEHGLKLTSPEGFSTEPYEAELDRLEKAFNRQINTTLILVTTEKHTLTQKFFETIAVQARRTFELANRDVEQWLRAVMSPLETQVREYQLQLKRRLESVKRIHQATDTLEDRVEELKQAEGGVLALLDELVALEAGIAAALGAGAGASEVAESMAA
;
A
#
# COMPACT_ATOMS: atom_id res chain seq x y z
N LYS A 1 -3.97 -2.56 26.30
CA LYS A 1 -3.21 -3.33 25.28
C LYS A 1 -3.79 -3.18 23.88
N ILE A 2 -5.08 -3.48 23.65
CA ILE A 2 -5.69 -3.37 22.30
C ILE A 2 -5.85 -1.94 21.80
N ARG A 3 -6.18 -0.96 22.68
CA ARG A 3 -6.18 0.47 22.29
C ARG A 3 -4.79 0.92 21.80
N VAL A 4 -3.73 0.45 22.45
CA VAL A 4 -2.33 0.77 22.09
C VAL A 4 -1.96 0.10 20.77
N GLU A 5 -2.27 -1.19 20.58
CA GLU A 5 -2.07 -1.89 19.29
C GLU A 5 -2.85 -1.21 18.14
N LYS A 6 -4.05 -0.69 18.43
CA LYS A 6 -4.85 0.05 17.45
C LYS A 6 -4.23 1.41 17.09
N GLU A 7 -3.71 2.16 18.07
CA GLU A 7 -3.02 3.44 17.83
C GLU A 7 -1.72 3.26 17.05
N GLU A 8 -0.90 2.26 17.40
CA GLU A 8 0.32 1.90 16.66
C GLU A 8 -0.01 1.52 15.20
N PHE A 9 -1.11 0.80 15.00
CA PHE A 9 -1.60 0.45 13.67
C PHE A 9 -2.06 1.66 12.86
N GLU A 10 -2.87 2.55 13.44
CA GLU A 10 -3.34 3.75 12.75
C GLU A 10 -2.16 4.64 12.33
N GLN A 11 -1.12 4.75 13.16
CA GLN A 11 0.12 5.44 12.81
C GLN A 11 0.88 4.75 11.67
N GLY A 12 1.02 3.42 11.71
CA GLY A 12 1.65 2.65 10.63
C GLY A 12 0.90 2.78 9.29
N LEU A 13 -0.43 2.78 9.34
CA LEU A 13 -1.28 2.91 8.15
C LEU A 13 -1.22 4.33 7.56
N GLN A 14 -1.18 5.37 8.40
CA GLN A 14 -0.95 6.74 7.94
C GLN A 14 0.39 6.89 7.22
N LYS A 15 1.47 6.31 7.79
CA LYS A 15 2.79 6.28 7.13
C LYS A 15 2.73 5.56 5.78
N TYR A 16 2.02 4.44 5.69
CA TYR A 16 1.82 3.73 4.42
C TYR A 16 1.10 4.57 3.37
N TYR A 17 0.00 5.23 3.73
CA TYR A 17 -0.73 6.09 2.78
C TYR A 17 0.09 7.28 2.31
N ALA A 18 0.91 7.87 3.19
CA ALA A 18 1.85 8.92 2.81
C ALA A 18 2.84 8.42 1.75
N VAL A 19 3.45 7.25 1.98
CA VAL A 19 4.39 6.66 1.02
C VAL A 19 3.70 6.26 -0.28
N ARG A 20 2.49 5.70 -0.23
CA ARG A 20 1.69 5.38 -1.41
C ARG A 20 1.37 6.63 -2.24
N SER A 21 1.10 7.75 -1.58
CA SER A 21 0.88 9.03 -2.27
C SER A 21 2.15 9.51 -2.96
N VAL A 22 3.30 9.49 -2.28
CA VAL A 22 4.59 9.85 -2.89
C VAL A 22 4.94 8.92 -4.05
N PHE A 23 4.77 7.61 -3.87
CA PHE A 23 4.96 6.61 -4.93
C PHE A 23 4.10 6.91 -6.15
N SER A 24 2.83 7.24 -5.95
CA SER A 24 1.92 7.59 -7.05
C SER A 24 2.35 8.84 -7.79
N ASN A 25 2.85 9.86 -7.08
CA ASN A 25 3.35 11.08 -7.70
C ASN A 25 4.62 10.81 -8.52
N LEU A 26 5.60 10.10 -7.96
CA LEU A 26 6.83 9.71 -8.67
C LEU A 26 6.53 8.83 -9.88
N THR A 27 5.57 7.90 -9.75
CA THR A 27 5.11 7.07 -10.87
C THR A 27 4.51 7.92 -11.99
N ASN A 28 3.68 8.91 -11.66
CA ASN A 28 3.08 9.79 -12.65
C ASN A 28 4.14 10.63 -13.37
N ASN A 29 5.14 11.15 -12.65
CA ASN A 29 6.24 11.89 -13.27
C ASN A 29 7.07 10.99 -14.19
N LEU A 30 7.43 9.79 -13.72
CA LEU A 30 8.14 8.80 -14.52
C LEU A 30 7.39 8.47 -15.81
N LEU A 31 6.08 8.19 -15.72
CA LEU A 31 5.25 7.91 -16.88
C LEU A 31 4.99 9.14 -17.76
N ALA A 32 5.13 10.37 -17.25
CA ALA A 32 5.06 11.57 -18.07
C ALA A 32 6.30 11.70 -18.98
N HIS A 33 7.49 11.33 -18.48
CA HIS A 33 8.73 11.37 -19.26
C HIS A 33 8.89 10.17 -20.20
N LEU A 34 8.56 8.97 -19.72
CA LEU A 34 8.66 7.72 -20.48
C LEU A 34 7.42 7.44 -21.34
N GLY A 35 6.36 8.22 -21.13
CA GLY A 35 5.07 8.04 -21.77
C GLY A 35 5.09 8.28 -23.27
N MET A 36 4.15 7.63 -23.95
CA MET A 36 4.00 7.73 -25.40
C MET A 36 3.59 9.12 -25.87
N ASP A 37 2.98 9.92 -25.00
CA ASP A 37 2.52 11.27 -25.34
C ASP A 37 3.71 12.23 -25.52
N ALA A 38 4.70 12.20 -24.63
CA ALA A 38 5.93 12.96 -24.79
C ALA A 38 6.68 12.58 -26.08
N LEU A 39 6.74 11.28 -26.40
CA LEU A 39 7.34 10.80 -27.65
C LEU A 39 6.55 11.25 -28.89
N ARG A 40 5.22 11.22 -28.84
CA ARG A 40 4.35 11.68 -29.94
C ARG A 40 4.53 13.16 -30.21
N ASP A 41 4.55 13.97 -29.15
CA ASP A 41 4.80 15.40 -29.28
C ASP A 41 6.20 15.67 -29.84
N GLU A 42 7.23 14.94 -29.39
CA GLU A 42 8.58 15.10 -29.93
C GLU A 42 8.68 14.70 -31.40
N THR A 43 8.01 13.61 -31.78
CA THR A 43 7.92 13.16 -33.18
C THR A 43 7.25 14.23 -34.05
N ARG A 44 6.19 14.87 -33.55
CA ARG A 44 5.47 15.94 -34.25
C ARG A 44 6.35 17.20 -34.40
N ARG A 45 6.95 17.68 -33.31
CA ARG A 45 7.85 18.84 -33.32
C ARG A 45 9.02 18.64 -34.28
N THR A 46 9.64 17.46 -34.24
CA THR A 46 10.74 17.12 -35.16
C THR A 46 10.27 17.14 -36.61
N ARG A 47 9.07 16.60 -36.89
CA ARG A 47 8.51 16.61 -38.26
C ARG A 47 8.30 18.03 -38.76
N GLU A 48 7.70 18.88 -37.95
CA GLU A 48 7.47 20.29 -38.27
C GLU A 48 8.80 21.01 -38.53
N ALA A 49 9.79 20.87 -37.63
CA ALA A 49 11.13 21.47 -37.79
C ALA A 49 11.84 21.00 -39.08
N MET A 50 11.74 19.72 -39.41
CA MET A 50 12.28 19.19 -40.67
C MET A 50 11.57 19.78 -41.89
N LEU A 51 10.23 19.90 -41.84
CA LEU A 51 9.41 20.49 -42.91
C LEU A 51 9.56 22.00 -43.06
N GLU A 52 9.99 22.72 -42.02
CA GLU A 52 10.28 24.15 -42.08
C GLU A 52 11.72 24.44 -42.52
N SER A 53 12.66 23.53 -42.26
CA SER A 53 14.07 23.73 -42.58
C SER A 53 14.31 23.92 -44.09
N THR A 54 14.92 25.03 -44.47
CA THR A 54 15.28 25.34 -45.87
C THR A 54 16.58 24.67 -46.31
N PHE A 55 17.44 24.27 -45.36
CA PHE A 55 18.79 23.77 -45.64
C PHE A 55 19.01 22.38 -45.03
N SER A 56 19.92 21.60 -45.65
CA SER A 56 20.33 20.28 -45.16
C SER A 56 20.88 20.32 -43.72
N LYS A 57 21.48 21.45 -43.32
CA LYS A 57 21.94 21.65 -41.94
C LYS A 57 20.77 21.63 -40.94
N GLY A 58 19.69 22.37 -41.18
CA GLY A 58 18.55 22.38 -40.26
C GLY A 58 17.79 21.05 -40.21
N LEU A 59 17.83 20.26 -41.30
CA LEU A 59 17.33 18.87 -41.27
C LEU A 59 18.16 18.01 -40.32
N ARG A 60 19.48 18.10 -40.42
CA ARG A 60 20.40 17.40 -39.54
C ARG A 60 20.20 17.82 -38.08
N ASP A 61 20.16 19.12 -37.81
CA ASP A 61 19.97 19.67 -36.46
C ASP A 61 18.64 19.19 -35.85
N ALA A 62 17.56 19.12 -36.63
CA ALA A 62 16.27 18.59 -36.16
C ALA A 62 16.33 17.09 -35.81
N MET A 63 17.06 16.29 -36.61
CA MET A 63 17.21 14.86 -36.37
C MET A 63 18.12 14.55 -35.17
N GLU A 64 19.21 15.31 -35.01
CA GLU A 64 20.09 15.20 -33.83
C GLU A 64 19.33 15.62 -32.56
N GLY A 65 18.58 16.73 -32.63
CA GLY A 65 17.72 17.20 -31.53
C GLY A 65 16.66 16.19 -31.10
N PHE A 66 16.08 15.41 -32.02
CA PHE A 66 15.18 14.31 -31.69
C PHE A 66 15.84 13.29 -30.74
N PHE A 67 17.04 12.80 -31.08
CA PHE A 67 17.76 11.83 -30.24
C PHE A 67 18.20 12.44 -28.90
N GLU A 68 18.60 13.71 -28.89
CA GLU A 68 18.93 14.44 -27.66
C GLU A 68 17.72 14.53 -26.71
N HIS A 69 16.54 14.88 -27.20
CA HIS A 69 15.32 14.91 -26.39
C HIS A 69 14.94 13.53 -25.87
N LEU A 70 15.02 12.48 -26.70
CA LEU A 70 14.72 11.12 -26.24
C LEU A 70 15.67 10.66 -25.13
N ARG A 71 16.97 10.95 -25.25
CA ARG A 71 17.95 10.68 -24.19
C ARG A 71 17.65 11.48 -22.93
N SER A 72 17.29 12.77 -23.07
CA SER A 72 16.90 13.59 -21.93
C SER A 72 15.71 12.99 -21.18
N ASN A 73 14.69 12.50 -21.89
CA ASN A 73 13.53 11.85 -21.27
C ASN A 73 13.90 10.55 -20.54
N LEU A 74 14.79 9.73 -21.12
CA LEU A 74 15.29 8.53 -20.45
C LEU A 74 16.09 8.89 -19.19
N ASN A 75 17.01 9.85 -19.27
CA ASN A 75 17.80 10.30 -18.11
C ASN A 75 16.93 10.85 -16.97
N GLN A 76 15.90 11.62 -17.29
CA GLN A 76 14.91 12.10 -16.31
C GLN A 76 14.16 10.91 -15.69
N SER A 77 13.77 9.93 -16.50
CA SER A 77 13.15 8.70 -16.04
C SER A 77 14.06 7.90 -15.10
N THR A 78 15.37 7.81 -15.40
CA THR A 78 16.38 7.17 -14.54
C THR A 78 16.46 7.85 -13.17
N ALA A 79 16.42 9.18 -13.14
CA ALA A 79 16.46 9.94 -11.90
C ALA A 79 15.22 9.63 -11.04
N GLU A 80 14.03 9.62 -11.63
CA GLU A 80 12.76 9.27 -10.99
C GLU A 80 12.76 7.82 -10.47
N ILE A 81 13.24 6.86 -11.26
CA ILE A 81 13.41 5.46 -10.84
C ILE A 81 14.35 5.38 -9.62
N GLY A 82 15.42 6.16 -9.62
CA GLY A 82 16.33 6.27 -8.48
C GLY A 82 15.67 6.83 -7.22
N GLU A 83 14.80 7.83 -7.36
CA GLU A 83 14.01 8.38 -6.25
C GLU A 83 13.01 7.36 -5.70
N ILE A 84 12.28 6.67 -6.58
CA ILE A 84 11.36 5.59 -6.22
C ILE A 84 12.11 4.51 -5.44
N THR A 85 13.29 4.09 -5.91
CA THR A 85 14.10 3.05 -5.28
C THR A 85 14.56 3.47 -3.89
N ARG A 86 15.08 4.69 -3.72
CA ARG A 86 15.49 5.23 -2.40
C ARG A 86 14.33 5.34 -1.42
N MET A 87 13.17 5.80 -1.91
CA MET A 87 11.95 5.90 -1.12
C MET A 87 11.50 4.50 -0.67
N LEU A 88 11.46 3.54 -1.59
CA LEU A 88 11.11 2.16 -1.28
C LEU A 88 12.08 1.55 -0.27
N ASP A 89 13.39 1.63 -0.47
CA ASP A 89 14.38 1.10 0.48
C ASP A 89 14.19 1.65 1.90
N SER A 90 13.91 2.96 2.00
CA SER A 90 13.62 3.60 3.29
C SER A 90 12.35 3.04 3.93
N MET A 91 11.33 2.79 3.13
CA MET A 91 10.06 2.20 3.56
C MET A 91 10.23 0.73 3.98
N TYR A 92 10.89 -0.08 3.16
CA TYR A 92 11.17 -1.49 3.40
C TYR A 92 11.96 -1.69 4.70
N ARG A 93 12.99 -0.87 4.95
CA ARG A 93 13.74 -0.89 6.21
C ARG A 93 12.87 -0.56 7.41
N ARG A 94 12.06 0.50 7.32
CA ARG A 94 11.13 0.88 8.40
C ARG A 94 10.13 -0.22 8.71
N PHE A 95 9.50 -0.80 7.69
CA PHE A 95 8.55 -1.91 7.86
C PHE A 95 9.20 -3.17 8.41
N SER A 96 10.43 -3.47 8.03
CA SER A 96 11.18 -4.61 8.57
C SER A 96 11.45 -4.44 10.07
N VAL A 97 11.84 -3.23 10.51
CA VAL A 97 12.09 -2.92 11.93
C VAL A 97 10.80 -2.86 12.74
N GLU A 98 9.76 -2.19 12.23
CA GLU A 98 8.50 -1.98 12.97
C GLU A 98 7.63 -3.25 13.02
N HIS A 99 7.70 -4.13 12.01
CA HIS A 99 6.80 -5.28 11.90
C HIS A 99 7.51 -6.64 11.80
N GLY A 100 8.84 -6.70 11.89
CA GLY A 100 9.60 -7.96 11.84
C GLY A 100 9.52 -8.69 10.50
N LEU A 101 9.11 -8.00 9.44
CA LEU A 101 8.91 -8.57 8.12
C LEU A 101 10.24 -8.75 7.40
N LYS A 102 10.50 -9.96 6.91
CA LYS A 102 11.60 -10.26 5.97
C LYS A 102 11.16 -9.90 4.56
N LEU A 103 10.98 -8.61 4.32
CA LEU A 103 10.78 -8.12 2.97
C LEU A 103 12.16 -8.03 2.30
N THR A 104 12.34 -8.75 1.19
CA THR A 104 13.52 -8.58 0.34
C THR A 104 13.40 -7.25 -0.41
N SER A 105 14.46 -6.43 -0.40
CA SER A 105 14.47 -5.21 -1.23
C SER A 105 14.22 -5.60 -2.68
N PRO A 106 13.36 -4.87 -3.39
CA PRO A 106 13.12 -5.12 -4.80
C PRO A 106 14.40 -4.95 -5.61
N GLU A 107 14.53 -5.72 -6.70
CA GLU A 107 15.60 -5.50 -7.67
C GLU A 107 15.47 -4.11 -8.28
N GLY A 108 16.60 -3.42 -8.46
CA GLY A 108 16.64 -2.13 -9.12
C GLY A 108 16.25 -2.25 -10.59
N PHE A 109 15.68 -1.19 -11.15
CA PHE A 109 15.43 -1.07 -12.59
C PHE A 109 16.43 -0.11 -13.21
N SER A 110 16.93 -0.43 -14.41
CA SER A 110 17.89 0.39 -15.16
C SER A 110 17.32 0.72 -16.54
N THR A 111 17.43 1.98 -16.95
CA THR A 111 17.07 2.45 -18.30
C THR A 111 18.21 2.30 -19.31
N GLU A 112 19.42 1.96 -18.85
CA GLU A 112 20.64 1.87 -19.68
C GLU A 112 20.47 1.00 -20.94
N PRO A 113 19.76 -0.15 -20.92
CA PRO A 113 19.57 -0.95 -22.13
C PRO A 113 18.82 -0.19 -23.24
N TYR A 114 17.86 0.66 -22.88
CA TYR A 114 17.08 1.45 -23.83
C TYR A 114 17.87 2.66 -24.35
N GLU A 115 18.69 3.27 -23.49
CA GLU A 115 19.64 4.32 -23.88
C GLU A 115 20.66 3.80 -24.89
N ALA A 116 21.22 2.61 -24.63
CA ALA A 116 22.16 1.96 -25.53
C ALA A 116 21.53 1.62 -26.89
N GLU A 117 20.25 1.25 -26.93
CA GLU A 117 19.52 1.03 -28.17
C GLU A 117 19.29 2.35 -28.93
N LEU A 118 18.93 3.45 -28.25
CA LEU A 118 18.83 4.77 -28.91
C LEU A 118 20.17 5.21 -29.52
N ASP A 119 21.27 5.05 -28.79
CA ASP A 119 22.62 5.34 -29.29
C ASP A 119 22.98 4.49 -30.51
N ARG A 120 22.56 3.22 -30.52
CA ARG A 120 22.74 2.34 -31.67
C ARG A 120 21.95 2.84 -32.89
N LEU A 121 20.71 3.28 -32.68
CA LEU A 121 19.86 3.83 -33.75
C LEU A 121 20.43 5.12 -34.32
N GLU A 122 20.88 6.04 -33.46
CA GLU A 122 21.52 7.29 -33.87
C GLU A 122 22.79 7.00 -34.68
N LYS A 123 23.66 6.09 -34.22
CA LYS A 123 24.88 5.71 -34.94
C LYS A 123 24.59 5.02 -36.27
N ALA A 124 23.53 4.23 -36.37
CA ALA A 124 23.12 3.59 -37.62
C ALA A 124 22.58 4.63 -38.62
N PHE A 125 21.74 5.55 -38.13
CA PHE A 125 21.19 6.65 -38.90
C PHE A 125 22.29 7.58 -39.43
N ASN A 126 23.21 7.98 -38.56
CA ASN A 126 24.30 8.88 -38.92
C ASN A 126 25.23 8.29 -39.98
N ARG A 127 25.39 6.96 -39.98
CA ARG A 127 26.18 6.25 -41.00
C ARG A 127 25.46 6.11 -42.34
N GLN A 128 24.14 5.89 -42.35
CA GLN A 128 23.39 5.62 -43.58
C GLN A 128 22.81 6.87 -44.24
N ILE A 129 22.44 7.88 -43.47
CA ILE A 129 21.57 8.96 -43.94
C ILE A 129 22.16 10.35 -43.68
N ASN A 130 22.91 10.55 -42.59
CA ASN A 130 23.54 11.84 -42.26
C ASN A 130 24.89 12.08 -42.99
N THR A 131 25.13 11.39 -44.10
CA THR A 131 26.28 11.66 -44.96
C THR A 131 25.99 12.91 -45.78
N THR A 132 26.88 13.92 -45.73
CA THR A 132 26.70 15.23 -46.38
C THR A 132 26.27 15.13 -47.84
N LEU A 133 26.76 14.10 -48.54
CA LEU A 133 26.42 13.85 -49.94
C LEU A 133 24.96 13.41 -50.13
N ILE A 134 24.41 12.58 -49.24
CA ILE A 134 23.01 12.11 -49.29
C ILE A 134 22.06 13.24 -48.88
N LEU A 135 22.43 14.01 -47.86
CA LEU A 135 21.68 15.16 -47.36
C LEU A 135 21.50 16.30 -48.38
N VAL A 136 22.43 16.44 -49.32
CA VAL A 136 22.39 17.47 -50.37
C VAL A 136 21.75 16.95 -51.67
N THR A 137 21.83 15.64 -51.92
CA THR A 137 21.31 15.03 -53.17
C THR A 137 19.92 14.43 -53.04
N THR A 138 19.46 14.11 -51.84
CA THR A 138 18.13 13.52 -51.60
C THR A 138 17.10 14.60 -51.35
N GLU A 139 15.93 14.48 -51.97
CA GLU A 139 14.82 15.38 -51.69
C GLU A 139 14.43 15.34 -50.20
N LYS A 140 14.23 16.54 -49.64
CA LYS A 140 13.83 16.76 -48.24
C LYS A 140 12.62 15.91 -47.83
N HIS A 141 11.62 15.78 -48.70
CA HIS A 141 10.42 14.98 -48.42
C HIS A 141 10.76 13.49 -48.26
N THR A 142 11.56 12.92 -49.15
CA THR A 142 11.99 11.52 -49.07
C THR A 142 12.85 11.26 -47.84
N LEU A 143 13.75 12.19 -47.49
CA LEU A 143 14.59 12.07 -46.30
C LEU A 143 13.76 12.05 -45.01
N THR A 144 12.83 13.00 -44.91
CA THR A 144 11.91 13.12 -43.78
C THR A 144 11.05 11.86 -43.64
N GLN A 145 10.51 11.35 -44.76
CA GLN A 145 9.73 10.12 -44.76
C GLN A 145 10.54 8.91 -44.28
N LYS A 146 11.75 8.71 -44.82
CA LYS A 146 12.63 7.60 -44.39
C LYS A 146 13.00 7.67 -42.92
N PHE A 147 13.27 8.87 -42.39
CA PHE A 147 13.53 9.07 -40.97
C PHE A 147 12.36 8.60 -40.12
N PHE A 148 11.13 9.02 -40.43
CA PHE A 148 9.95 8.63 -39.65
C PHE A 148 9.54 7.16 -39.82
N GLU A 149 9.71 6.59 -41.02
CA GLU A 149 9.40 5.17 -41.28
C GLU A 149 10.37 4.22 -40.58
N THR A 150 11.61 4.65 -40.35
CA THR A 150 12.65 3.79 -39.76
C THR A 150 12.92 4.16 -38.31
N ILE A 151 13.39 5.39 -38.06
CA ILE A 151 13.89 5.82 -36.76
C ILE A 151 12.75 6.06 -35.78
N ALA A 152 11.72 6.81 -36.18
CA ALA A 152 10.63 7.11 -35.25
C ALA A 152 9.83 5.85 -34.86
N VAL A 153 9.67 4.89 -35.78
CA VAL A 153 9.04 3.59 -35.48
C VAL A 153 9.88 2.78 -34.50
N GLN A 154 11.20 2.73 -34.70
CA GLN A 154 12.09 1.95 -33.84
C GLN A 154 12.27 2.61 -32.46
N ALA A 155 12.40 3.94 -32.40
CA ALA A 155 12.38 4.70 -31.15
C ALA A 155 11.08 4.48 -30.37
N ARG A 156 9.93 4.49 -31.06
CA ARG A 156 8.63 4.17 -30.46
C ARG A 156 8.61 2.78 -29.84
N ARG A 157 9.12 1.78 -30.54
CA ARG A 157 9.23 0.42 -30.01
C ARG A 157 10.11 0.34 -28.76
N THR A 158 11.24 1.06 -28.75
CA THR A 158 12.13 1.12 -27.58
C THR A 158 11.42 1.71 -26.36
N PHE A 159 10.68 2.81 -26.54
CA PHE A 159 9.88 3.43 -25.47
C PHE A 159 8.69 2.56 -25.02
N GLU A 160 8.02 1.85 -25.94
CA GLU A 160 6.95 0.90 -25.59
C GLU A 160 7.49 -0.24 -24.70
N LEU A 161 8.67 -0.77 -25.03
CA LEU A 161 9.34 -1.78 -24.21
C LEU A 161 9.74 -1.21 -22.85
N ALA A 162 10.39 -0.04 -22.83
CA ALA A 162 10.79 0.62 -21.59
C ALA A 162 9.60 0.89 -20.67
N ASN A 163 8.51 1.44 -21.21
CA ASN A 163 7.31 1.73 -20.44
C ASN A 163 6.68 0.44 -19.86
N ARG A 164 6.56 -0.62 -20.67
CA ARG A 164 6.02 -1.90 -20.20
C ARG A 164 6.86 -2.50 -19.09
N ASP A 165 8.18 -2.49 -19.24
CA ASP A 165 9.10 -3.12 -18.30
C ASP A 165 9.16 -2.30 -17.00
N VAL A 166 9.09 -0.96 -17.07
CA VAL A 166 8.92 -0.07 -15.91
C VAL A 166 7.60 -0.34 -15.20
N GLU A 167 6.47 -0.43 -15.91
CA GLU A 167 5.18 -0.74 -15.28
C GLU A 167 5.21 -2.10 -14.57
N GLN A 168 5.85 -3.10 -15.18
CA GLN A 168 6.00 -4.42 -14.57
C GLN A 168 6.84 -4.34 -13.30
N TRP A 169 7.94 -3.59 -13.33
CA TRP A 169 8.77 -3.34 -12.16
C TRP A 169 8.00 -2.61 -11.06
N LEU A 170 7.29 -1.51 -11.36
CA LEU A 170 6.47 -0.77 -10.40
C LEU A 170 5.42 -1.65 -9.72
N ARG A 171 4.78 -2.56 -10.48
CA ARG A 171 3.84 -3.54 -9.91
C ARG A 171 4.54 -4.56 -9.03
N ALA A 172 5.70 -5.07 -9.45
CA ALA A 172 6.48 -6.06 -8.71
C ALA A 172 6.98 -5.50 -7.37
N VAL A 173 7.40 -4.24 -7.32
CA VAL A 173 7.86 -3.60 -6.07
C VAL A 173 6.71 -3.22 -5.14
N MET A 174 5.52 -2.88 -5.67
CA MET A 174 4.37 -2.53 -4.84
C MET A 174 3.61 -3.72 -4.27
N SER A 175 3.51 -4.82 -5.03
CA SER A 175 2.69 -5.99 -4.67
C SER A 175 2.98 -6.58 -3.27
N PRO A 176 4.26 -6.76 -2.85
CA PRO A 176 4.57 -7.23 -1.51
C PRO A 176 4.07 -6.28 -0.42
N LEU A 177 4.23 -4.97 -0.61
CA LEU A 177 3.80 -3.96 0.36
C LEU A 177 2.27 -3.95 0.51
N GLU A 178 1.55 -3.99 -0.60
CA GLU A 178 0.08 -4.06 -0.59
C GLU A 178 -0.43 -5.32 0.11
N THR A 179 0.21 -6.46 -0.16
CA THR A 179 -0.13 -7.74 0.49
C THR A 179 0.07 -7.67 1.99
N GLN A 180 1.20 -7.15 2.45
CA GLN A 180 1.50 -7.03 3.88
C GLN A 180 0.52 -6.11 4.61
N VAL A 181 0.21 -4.94 4.04
CA VAL A 181 -0.78 -4.03 4.63
C VAL A 181 -2.16 -4.68 4.74
N ARG A 182 -2.56 -5.43 3.71
CA ARG A 182 -3.86 -6.14 3.70
C ARG A 182 -3.91 -7.26 4.73
N GLU A 183 -2.85 -8.06 4.85
CA GLU A 183 -2.76 -9.12 5.87
C GLU A 183 -2.81 -8.54 7.28
N TYR A 184 -2.08 -7.45 7.51
CA TYR A 184 -2.04 -6.79 8.81
C TYR A 184 -3.41 -6.20 9.20
N GLN A 185 -4.12 -5.57 8.26
CA GLN A 185 -5.51 -5.13 8.44
C GLN A 185 -6.45 -6.28 8.83
N LEU A 186 -6.31 -7.43 8.16
CA LEU A 186 -7.15 -8.60 8.43
C LEU A 186 -6.89 -9.18 9.82
N GLN A 187 -5.61 -9.26 10.24
CA GLN A 187 -5.24 -9.74 11.57
C GLN A 187 -5.83 -8.85 12.67
N LEU A 188 -5.76 -7.52 12.51
CA LEU A 188 -6.32 -6.59 13.48
C LEU A 188 -7.85 -6.73 13.58
N LYS A 189 -8.55 -6.84 12.45
CA LYS A 189 -10.00 -7.04 12.42
C LYS A 189 -10.40 -8.31 13.18
N ARG A 190 -9.70 -9.41 12.96
CA ARG A 190 -9.93 -10.69 13.66
C ARG A 190 -9.71 -10.56 15.17
N ARG A 191 -8.67 -9.83 15.61
CA ARG A 191 -8.41 -9.59 17.04
C ARG A 191 -9.52 -8.77 17.67
N LEU A 192 -10.01 -7.73 16.99
CA LEU A 192 -11.09 -6.88 17.49
C LEU A 192 -12.41 -7.66 17.61
N GLU A 193 -12.73 -8.52 16.64
CA GLU A 193 -13.90 -9.41 16.70
C GLU A 193 -13.78 -10.46 17.82
N SER A 194 -12.59 -11.03 18.02
CA SER A 194 -12.34 -11.97 19.12
C SER A 194 -12.56 -11.31 20.48
N VAL A 195 -12.09 -10.08 20.64
CA VAL A 195 -12.23 -9.33 21.90
C VAL A 195 -13.68 -8.93 22.15
N LYS A 196 -14.39 -8.53 21.10
CA LYS A 196 -15.83 -8.25 21.20
C LYS A 196 -16.60 -9.49 21.67
N ARG A 197 -16.27 -10.68 21.15
CA ARG A 197 -16.87 -11.94 21.62
C ARG A 197 -16.51 -12.26 23.08
N ILE A 198 -15.27 -11.99 23.50
CA ILE A 198 -14.87 -12.16 24.89
C ILE A 198 -15.65 -11.22 25.81
N HIS A 199 -15.77 -9.94 25.45
CA HIS A 199 -16.56 -8.98 26.25
C HIS A 199 -18.03 -9.40 26.32
N GLN A 200 -18.64 -9.80 25.21
CA GLN A 200 -20.02 -10.31 25.23
C GLN A 200 -20.19 -11.55 26.12
N ALA A 201 -19.20 -12.45 26.13
CA ALA A 201 -19.20 -13.60 27.02
C ALA A 201 -19.02 -13.21 28.49
N THR A 202 -18.21 -12.17 28.78
CA THR A 202 -18.06 -11.59 30.11
C THR A 202 -19.35 -10.91 30.58
N ASP A 203 -19.99 -10.09 29.75
CA ASP A 203 -21.28 -9.45 30.05
C ASP A 203 -22.34 -10.53 30.39
N THR A 204 -22.40 -11.59 29.58
CA THR A 204 -23.31 -12.73 29.84
C THR A 204 -22.99 -13.46 31.14
N LEU A 205 -21.71 -13.52 31.53
CA LEU A 205 -21.27 -14.14 32.78
C LEU A 205 -21.64 -13.27 33.99
N GLU A 206 -21.50 -11.94 33.87
CA GLU A 206 -21.91 -10.98 34.89
C GLU A 206 -23.43 -11.03 35.10
N ASP A 207 -24.21 -11.06 34.02
CA ASP A 207 -25.67 -11.25 34.08
C ASP A 207 -26.03 -12.55 34.83
N ARG A 208 -25.31 -13.65 34.56
CA ARG A 208 -25.56 -14.93 35.23
C ARG A 208 -25.17 -14.92 36.71
N VAL A 209 -24.11 -14.20 37.08
CA VAL A 209 -23.70 -14.02 38.47
C VAL A 209 -24.75 -13.21 39.22
N GLU A 210 -25.29 -12.16 38.61
CA GLU A 210 -26.34 -11.35 39.21
C GLU A 210 -27.64 -12.15 39.39
N GLU A 211 -28.02 -12.96 38.41
CA GLU A 211 -29.15 -13.91 38.51
C GLU A 211 -28.96 -14.90 39.67
N LEU A 212 -27.74 -15.44 39.84
CA LEU A 212 -27.42 -16.35 40.95
C LEU A 212 -27.48 -15.66 42.31
N LYS A 213 -27.02 -14.41 42.43
CA LYS A 213 -27.14 -13.63 43.67
C LYS A 213 -28.59 -13.33 44.03
N GLN A 214 -29.42 -13.01 43.04
CA GLN A 214 -30.85 -12.80 43.26
C GLN A 214 -31.54 -14.08 43.74
N ALA A 215 -31.20 -15.23 43.13
CA ALA A 215 -31.70 -16.53 43.59
C ALA A 215 -31.25 -16.86 45.01
N GLU A 216 -29.98 -16.60 45.35
CA GLU A 216 -29.45 -16.76 46.71
C GLU A 216 -30.20 -15.88 47.73
N GLY A 217 -30.41 -14.60 47.40
CA GLY A 217 -31.19 -13.69 48.24
C GLY A 217 -32.63 -14.16 48.45
N GLY A 218 -33.28 -14.71 47.42
CA GLY A 218 -34.61 -15.31 47.52
C GLY A 218 -34.65 -16.53 48.44
N VAL A 219 -33.63 -17.40 48.37
CA VAL A 219 -33.53 -18.56 49.25
C VAL A 219 -33.29 -18.14 50.70
N LEU A 220 -32.45 -17.13 50.95
CA LEU A 220 -32.23 -16.58 52.29
C LEU A 220 -33.53 -15.97 52.86
N ALA A 221 -34.30 -15.25 52.06
CA ALA A 221 -35.59 -14.71 52.49
C ALA A 221 -36.59 -15.81 52.87
N LEU A 222 -36.65 -16.91 52.11
CA LEU A 222 -37.48 -18.07 52.45
C LEU A 222 -37.02 -18.76 53.75
N LEU A 223 -35.70 -18.80 53.98
CA LEU A 223 -35.14 -19.31 55.24
C LEU A 223 -35.58 -18.43 56.42
N ASP A 224 -35.49 -17.11 56.28
CA ASP A 224 -35.93 -16.15 57.30
C ASP A 224 -37.45 -16.27 57.58
N GLU A 225 -38.26 -16.45 56.53
CA GLU A 225 -39.70 -16.72 56.69
C GLU A 225 -39.97 -18.03 57.42
N LEU A 226 -39.23 -19.09 57.12
CA LEU A 226 -39.34 -20.38 57.83
C LEU A 226 -38.93 -20.25 59.29
N VAL A 227 -37.87 -19.51 59.61
CA VAL A 227 -37.45 -19.22 60.99
C VAL A 227 -38.53 -18.40 61.72
N ALA A 228 -39.13 -17.41 61.05
CA ALA A 228 -40.23 -16.64 61.62
C ALA A 228 -41.49 -17.48 61.86
N LEU A 229 -41.82 -18.39 60.94
CA LEU A 229 -42.90 -19.36 61.08
C LEU A 229 -42.62 -20.37 62.19
N GLU A 230 -41.40 -20.89 62.31
CA GLU A 230 -40.97 -21.76 63.40
C GLU A 230 -41.10 -21.05 64.75
N ALA A 231 -40.64 -19.80 64.86
CA ALA A 231 -40.81 -18.99 66.06
C ALA A 231 -42.30 -18.73 66.38
N GLY A 232 -43.13 -18.47 65.37
CA GLY A 232 -44.57 -18.31 65.53
C GLY A 232 -45.28 -19.59 65.97
N ILE A 233 -44.89 -20.74 65.42
CA ILE A 233 -45.39 -22.06 65.82
C ILE A 233 -44.93 -22.41 67.24
N ALA A 234 -43.68 -22.13 67.60
CA ALA A 234 -43.16 -22.32 68.95
C ALA A 234 -43.91 -21.46 70.00
N ALA A 235 -44.25 -20.22 69.63
CA ALA A 235 -45.07 -19.33 70.45
C ALA A 235 -46.52 -19.84 70.58
N ALA A 236 -47.12 -20.33 69.49
CA ALA A 236 -48.50 -20.84 69.47
C ALA A 236 -48.65 -22.21 70.18
N LEU A 237 -47.64 -23.06 70.15
CA LEU A 237 -47.58 -24.34 70.86
C LEU A 237 -47.23 -24.19 72.35
N GLY A 238 -47.01 -22.97 72.84
CA GLY A 238 -46.77 -22.71 74.26
C GLY A 238 -45.40 -23.20 74.77
N ALA A 239 -44.41 -23.36 73.88
CA ALA A 239 -43.05 -23.77 74.26
C ALA A 239 -42.27 -22.68 75.01
N GLY A 240 -42.90 -21.55 75.34
CA GLY A 240 -42.39 -20.54 76.26
C GLY A 240 -42.73 -20.79 77.74
N ALA A 241 -43.60 -21.76 78.07
CA ALA A 241 -44.02 -22.01 79.46
C ALA A 241 -43.51 -23.33 80.07
N GLY A 242 -42.97 -24.27 79.28
CA GLY A 242 -42.54 -25.58 79.77
C GLY A 242 -41.06 -25.72 80.17
N ALA A 243 -40.20 -24.76 79.80
CA ALA A 243 -38.76 -24.84 80.10
C ALA A 243 -38.38 -24.25 81.48
N SER A 244 -39.31 -23.59 82.19
CA SER A 244 -39.05 -23.02 83.52
C SER A 244 -39.38 -23.98 84.68
N GLU A 245 -40.17 -25.04 84.47
CA GLU A 245 -40.61 -25.93 85.56
C GLU A 245 -39.68 -27.14 85.78
N VAL A 246 -38.80 -27.47 84.81
CA VAL A 246 -37.87 -28.60 84.96
C VAL A 246 -36.59 -28.20 85.72
N ALA A 247 -36.27 -26.90 85.81
CA ALA A 247 -35.13 -26.41 86.57
C ALA A 247 -35.39 -26.30 88.09
N GLU A 248 -36.65 -26.19 88.53
CA GLU A 248 -37.01 -26.06 89.95
C GLU A 248 -37.22 -27.41 90.66
N SER A 249 -37.35 -28.50 89.90
CA SER A 249 -37.48 -29.88 90.42
C SER A 249 -36.13 -30.55 90.78
N MET A 250 -34.99 -29.93 90.43
CA MET A 250 -33.65 -30.43 90.79
C MET A 250 -33.01 -29.71 92.00
N ALA A 251 -33.71 -28.78 92.64
CA ALA A 251 -33.19 -27.98 93.76
C ALA A 251 -33.95 -28.12 95.10
N ALA A 252 -34.77 -29.17 95.26
CA ALA A 252 -35.41 -29.55 96.53
C ALA A 252 -35.23 -31.05 96.79
#